data_AF-A0A0R3X815-F1
#
_entry.id   AF-A0A0R3X815-F1
#
_cell.length_a   1.000
_cell.length_b   1.000
_cell.length_c   1.000
_cell.angle_alpha   90.00
_cell.angle_beta   90.00
_cell.angle_gamma   90.00
#
_symmetry.space_group_name_H-M   'P 1'
#
loop_
_entity.id
_entity.type
_entity.pdbx_description
1 polymer ?
#
loop_
_entity_poly.entity_id
_entity_poly.type
_entity_poly.pdbx_seq_one_letter_code
_entity_poly.pdbx_strand_id
1 'polypeptide(L)'
;MLNISIPNLLILVYLTGFRCSSSNDEREAYTDSILDDIVDSADRPFDGRGWWREQEEPWQTLACCRELAAALRHSNSPSTYVNHFPVHQDGSCNGLQHYAAMGRDERGAASVSLVDCERPRDVYSDVTEVVEARRRADAAEGNEIAIALEGAVQRRVIKQSVMTTVYGVTLYGAMAQIRRQLRELPIFQTPAGADADRRLGPASVYLARLTLSSIEAIFSSSTSTQAWFAKLAKHITRFRGCRISWITPLGLPVVQPYVKDTDFEIALWSGELSNAAASTTAWATALKKAAHRAERQFRRGGARDSLVGLPLPDPIKQQNAFPPNFIHSLDSCHMMLTALHCLRAGVMFASVHDCFWTHAASVDQLNRPHFTPVTSIYSFLISEPCLTEFCYRLFASMTPAF
;
A
#
# COMPACT_ATOMS: atom_id res chain seq x y z
N MET A 1 -9.45 2.70 38.16
CA MET A 1 -9.91 2.09 36.89
C MET A 1 -10.88 3.06 36.26
N LEU A 2 -10.40 3.86 35.31
CA LEU A 2 -11.23 4.81 34.58
C LEU A 2 -12.03 4.02 33.55
N ASN A 3 -13.35 3.94 33.72
CA ASN A 3 -14.27 3.25 32.81
C ASN A 3 -14.53 4.11 31.55
N ILE A 4 -13.45 4.54 30.89
CA ILE A 4 -13.47 5.16 29.56
C ILE A 4 -13.64 4.00 28.59
N SER A 5 -14.51 4.10 27.57
CA SER A 5 -14.63 2.99 26.63
C SER A 5 -13.26 2.69 26.02
N ILE A 6 -12.85 1.43 26.16
CA ILE A 6 -11.60 0.81 25.72
C ILE A 6 -11.11 1.29 24.32
N PRO A 7 -11.97 1.58 23.32
CA PRO A 7 -11.52 2.04 22.01
C PRO A 7 -10.83 3.42 21.98
N ASN A 8 -11.19 4.35 22.88
CA ASN A 8 -10.64 5.71 22.89
C ASN A 8 -9.18 5.77 23.36
N LEU A 9 -8.78 4.86 24.26
CA LEU A 9 -7.44 4.82 24.83
C LEU A 9 -6.44 4.11 23.91
N LEU A 10 -6.92 3.20 23.07
CA LEU A 10 -6.08 2.37 22.21
C LEU A 10 -5.56 3.12 20.98
N ILE A 11 -6.33 4.07 20.42
CA ILE A 11 -5.89 4.81 19.24
C ILE A 11 -4.69 5.71 19.52
N LEU A 12 -4.62 6.31 20.70
CA LEU A 12 -3.52 7.20 21.07
C LEU A 12 -2.18 6.45 21.03
N VAL A 13 -2.15 5.19 21.47
CA VAL A 13 -0.95 4.34 21.37
C VAL A 13 -0.57 4.06 19.92
N TYR A 14 -1.54 3.79 19.05
CA TYR A 14 -1.25 3.60 17.63
C TYR A 14 -0.65 4.85 16.98
N LEU A 15 -1.15 6.05 17.31
CA LEU A 15 -0.63 7.32 16.81
C LEU A 15 0.80 7.63 17.29
N THR A 16 1.19 7.06 18.44
CA THR A 16 2.55 7.21 18.96
C THR A 16 3.60 6.42 18.17
N GLY A 17 3.18 5.39 17.41
CA GLY A 17 4.09 4.49 16.71
C GLY A 17 4.80 3.48 17.62
N PHE A 18 4.57 3.54 18.93
CA PHE A 18 5.13 2.61 19.91
C PHE A 18 4.21 1.40 20.12
N ARG A 19 4.82 0.26 20.49
CA ARG A 19 4.11 -0.97 20.90
C ARG A 19 3.12 -1.53 19.86
N CYS A 20 3.48 -1.46 18.57
CA CYS A 20 2.68 -2.06 17.50
C CYS A 20 2.41 -3.56 17.71
N SER A 21 3.31 -4.29 18.38
CA SER A 21 3.19 -5.72 18.70
C SER A 21 2.57 -6.03 20.07
N SER A 22 2.15 -5.02 20.84
CA SER A 22 1.51 -5.23 22.14
C SER A 22 0.03 -5.60 22.01
N SER A 23 -0.45 -6.33 23.01
CA SER A 23 -1.90 -6.60 23.17
C SER A 23 -2.67 -5.32 23.49
N ASN A 24 -4.00 -5.36 23.35
CA ASN A 24 -4.83 -4.21 23.72
C ASN A 24 -4.72 -3.86 25.22
N ASP A 25 -4.65 -4.86 26.10
CA ASP A 25 -4.47 -4.65 27.55
C ASP A 25 -3.15 -3.95 27.87
N GLU A 26 -2.06 -4.35 27.19
CA GLU A 26 -0.74 -3.70 27.35
C GLU A 26 -0.75 -2.25 26.85
N ARG A 27 -1.52 -1.97 25.78
CA ARG A 27 -1.67 -0.61 25.25
C ARG A 27 -2.49 0.27 26.18
N GLU A 28 -3.57 -0.25 26.75
CA GLU A 28 -4.36 0.45 27.75
C GLU A 28 -3.51 0.81 28.99
N ALA A 29 -2.77 -0.15 29.53
CA ALA A 29 -1.86 0.09 30.65
C ALA A 29 -0.77 1.12 30.34
N TYR A 30 -0.28 1.15 29.08
CA TYR A 30 0.66 2.18 28.64
C TYR A 30 0.00 3.56 28.58
N THR A 31 -1.20 3.69 28.03
CA THR A 31 -1.95 4.95 28.01
C THR A 31 -2.15 5.51 29.42
N ASP A 32 -2.49 4.66 30.39
CA ASP A 32 -2.58 5.05 31.80
C ASP A 32 -1.26 5.61 32.34
N SER A 33 -0.12 5.05 31.93
CA SER A 33 1.21 5.50 32.38
C SER A 33 1.64 6.86 31.83
N ILE A 34 1.07 7.29 30.68
CA ILE A 34 1.39 8.56 30.02
C ILE A 34 0.27 9.59 30.14
N LEU A 35 -0.71 9.35 31.02
CA LEU A 35 -1.90 10.20 31.16
C LEU A 35 -1.56 11.67 31.46
N ASP A 36 -0.54 11.90 32.28
CA ASP A 36 -0.06 13.25 32.60
C ASP A 36 0.50 13.98 31.38
N ASP A 37 1.16 13.27 30.46
CA ASP A 37 1.70 13.83 29.21
C ASP A 37 0.60 14.15 28.21
N ILE A 38 -0.45 13.33 28.19
CA ILE A 38 -1.65 13.56 27.37
C ILE A 38 -2.37 14.83 27.84
N VAL A 39 -2.58 14.95 29.15
CA VAL A 39 -3.24 16.13 29.75
C VAL A 39 -2.41 17.40 29.55
N ASP A 40 -1.09 17.34 29.77
CA ASP A 40 -0.19 18.48 29.53
C ASP A 40 -0.19 18.89 28.05
N SER A 41 -0.15 17.93 27.13
CA SER A 41 -0.20 18.18 25.68
C SER A 41 -1.53 18.81 25.25
N ALA A 42 -2.64 18.43 25.88
CA ALA A 42 -3.96 19.00 25.59
C ALA A 42 -4.10 20.45 26.08
N ASP A 43 -3.58 20.76 27.27
CA ASP A 43 -3.73 22.08 27.90
C ASP A 43 -2.69 23.10 27.45
N ARG A 44 -1.45 22.65 27.30
CA ARG A 44 -0.29 23.49 27.02
C ARG A 44 0.47 22.96 25.79
N PRO A 45 -0.15 22.90 24.61
CA PRO A 45 0.45 22.29 23.42
C PRO A 45 1.75 22.97 22.97
N PHE A 46 1.88 24.27 23.23
CA PHE A 46 3.06 25.05 22.84
C PHE A 46 4.04 25.32 23.98
N ASP A 47 3.54 25.47 25.21
CA ASP A 47 4.30 25.92 26.39
C ASP A 47 4.51 24.83 27.46
N GLY A 48 4.09 23.59 27.19
CA GLY A 48 4.23 22.43 28.06
C GLY A 48 5.48 21.60 27.77
N ARG A 49 5.44 20.30 28.11
CA ARG A 49 6.53 19.34 27.89
C ARG A 49 6.73 18.98 26.42
N GLY A 50 5.72 19.19 25.57
CA GLY A 50 5.83 18.99 24.12
C GLY A 50 5.86 17.52 23.68
N TRP A 51 5.46 16.58 24.53
CA TRP A 51 5.47 15.13 24.28
C TRP A 51 4.83 14.72 22.94
N TRP A 52 3.69 15.34 22.57
CA TRP A 52 2.98 15.04 21.33
C TRP A 52 3.81 15.28 20.05
N ARG A 53 4.84 16.14 20.10
CA ARG A 53 5.67 16.49 18.94
C ARG A 53 6.68 15.41 18.57
N GLU A 54 7.00 14.53 19.52
CA GLU A 54 7.98 13.47 19.35
C GLU A 54 7.38 12.17 18.81
N GLN A 55 6.06 12.13 18.66
CA GLN A 55 5.30 10.96 18.20
C GLN A 55 5.32 10.81 16.67
N GLU A 56 5.03 9.59 16.16
CA GLU A 56 5.01 9.30 14.71
C GLU A 56 4.00 10.20 13.96
N GLU A 57 2.78 10.35 14.48
CA GLU A 57 1.73 11.20 13.91
C GLU A 57 1.38 12.36 14.85
N PRO A 58 2.18 13.45 14.90
CA PRO A 58 2.14 14.41 15.99
C PRO A 58 0.82 15.19 16.05
N TRP A 59 0.31 15.67 14.92
CA TRP A 59 -0.94 16.46 14.89
C TRP A 59 -2.17 15.62 15.23
N GLN A 60 -2.21 14.36 14.77
CA GLN A 60 -3.28 13.43 15.12
C GLN A 60 -3.20 13.07 16.61
N THR A 61 -1.98 12.87 17.13
CA THR A 61 -1.73 12.64 18.57
C THR A 61 -2.25 13.81 19.40
N LEU A 62 -1.93 15.05 19.02
CA LEU A 62 -2.41 16.23 19.75
C LEU A 62 -3.94 16.34 19.71
N ALA A 63 -4.56 16.10 18.57
CA ALA A 63 -6.03 16.10 18.44
C ALA A 63 -6.66 15.02 19.34
N CYS A 64 -6.09 13.82 19.37
CA CYS A 64 -6.51 12.74 20.25
C CYS A 64 -6.31 13.09 21.74
N CYS A 65 -5.20 13.73 22.10
CA CYS A 65 -4.94 14.20 23.47
C CYS A 65 -6.02 15.16 23.94
N ARG A 66 -6.42 16.12 23.09
CA ARG A 66 -7.48 17.09 23.40
C ARG A 66 -8.83 16.42 23.59
N GLU A 67 -9.16 15.46 22.73
CA GLU A 67 -10.40 14.70 22.84
C GLU A 67 -10.44 13.86 24.14
N LEU A 68 -9.34 13.19 24.47
CA LEU A 68 -9.24 12.37 25.67
C LEU A 68 -9.32 13.23 26.94
N ALA A 69 -8.62 14.37 26.98
CA ALA A 69 -8.69 15.31 28.09
C ALA A 69 -10.13 15.87 28.26
N ALA A 70 -10.83 16.16 27.17
CA ALA A 70 -12.23 16.59 27.22
C ALA A 70 -13.16 15.49 27.75
N ALA A 71 -12.97 14.24 27.33
CA ALA A 71 -13.72 13.08 27.83
C ALA A 71 -13.47 12.84 29.33
N LEU A 72 -12.21 12.92 29.77
CA LEU A 72 -11.80 12.76 31.17
C LEU A 72 -12.40 13.82 32.10
N ARG A 73 -12.56 15.05 31.60
CA ARG A 73 -13.09 16.19 32.37
C ARG A 73 -14.60 16.33 32.28
N HIS A 74 -15.29 15.43 31.56
CA HIS A 74 -16.72 15.53 31.37
C HIS A 74 -17.46 15.36 32.70
N SER A 75 -18.39 16.26 33.00
CA SER A 75 -18.98 16.43 34.34
C SER A 75 -19.77 15.23 34.86
N ASN A 76 -20.32 14.41 33.97
CA ASN A 76 -21.16 13.27 34.34
C ASN A 76 -20.36 11.95 34.39
N SER A 77 -19.71 11.59 33.29
CA SER A 77 -18.84 10.41 33.15
C SER A 77 -18.15 10.47 31.78
N PRO A 78 -16.90 9.96 31.63
CA PRO A 78 -16.29 9.81 30.30
C PRO A 78 -17.14 8.99 29.32
N SER A 79 -17.97 8.06 29.82
CA SER A 79 -18.84 7.22 28.99
C SER A 79 -20.02 7.98 28.35
N THR A 80 -20.38 9.17 28.85
CA THR A 80 -21.47 9.99 28.29
C THR A 80 -20.95 11.12 27.41
N TYR A 81 -19.64 11.25 27.27
CA TYR A 81 -19.02 12.24 26.41
C TYR A 81 -19.26 11.90 24.92
N VAL A 82 -19.73 12.87 24.16
CA VAL A 82 -19.91 12.73 22.70
C VAL A 82 -18.56 12.99 22.03
N ASN A 83 -17.90 11.90 21.63
CA ASN A 83 -16.60 11.94 20.98
C ASN A 83 -16.76 12.11 19.45
N HIS A 84 -16.03 13.06 18.87
CA HIS A 84 -16.01 13.39 17.45
C HIS A 84 -14.70 12.98 16.75
N PHE A 85 -13.72 12.49 17.50
CA PHE A 85 -12.45 12.03 16.96
C PHE A 85 -12.62 10.70 16.22
N PRO A 86 -12.25 10.63 14.92
CA PRO A 86 -12.32 9.39 14.17
C PRO A 86 -11.24 8.42 14.65
N VAL A 87 -11.66 7.21 14.97
CA VAL A 87 -10.78 6.08 15.28
C VAL A 87 -10.50 5.28 14.03
N HIS A 88 -9.23 5.20 13.66
CA HIS A 88 -8.76 4.44 12.51
C HIS A 88 -8.37 3.01 12.89
N GLN A 89 -8.67 2.06 12.01
CA GLN A 89 -8.34 0.65 12.06
C GLN A 89 -7.63 0.29 10.76
N ASP A 90 -6.47 -0.35 10.84
CA ASP A 90 -5.66 -0.73 9.68
C ASP A 90 -5.12 -2.15 9.87
N GLY A 91 -4.99 -2.86 8.75
CA GLY A 91 -4.37 -4.17 8.69
C GLY A 91 -2.84 -4.09 8.76
N SER A 92 -2.18 -5.12 9.29
CA SER A 92 -0.71 -5.12 9.38
C SER A 92 -0.03 -5.02 8.02
N CYS A 93 -0.62 -5.58 6.95
CA CYS A 93 -0.25 -5.37 5.55
C CYS A 93 -1.33 -5.92 4.63
N ASN A 94 -2.26 -5.07 4.18
CA ASN A 94 -3.44 -5.48 3.43
C ASN A 94 -3.09 -6.27 2.14
N GLY A 95 -2.09 -5.84 1.38
CA GLY A 95 -1.65 -6.57 0.19
C GLY A 95 -1.16 -8.00 0.49
N LEU A 96 -0.41 -8.23 1.57
CA LEU A 96 -0.01 -9.58 1.98
C LEU A 96 -1.17 -10.39 2.54
N GLN A 97 -2.14 -9.76 3.21
CA GLN A 97 -3.40 -10.41 3.61
C GLN A 97 -4.18 -10.89 2.38
N HIS A 98 -4.22 -10.09 1.30
CA HIS A 98 -4.77 -10.51 -0.01
C HIS A 98 -4.06 -11.72 -0.60
N TYR A 99 -2.73 -11.74 -0.61
CA TYR A 99 -2.02 -12.92 -1.12
C TYR A 99 -2.19 -14.14 -0.22
N ALA A 100 -2.07 -14.00 1.10
CA ALA A 100 -2.18 -15.10 2.04
C ALA A 100 -3.57 -15.76 1.96
N ALA A 101 -4.63 -14.97 1.93
CA ALA A 101 -5.98 -15.51 1.80
C ALA A 101 -6.24 -16.13 0.42
N MET A 102 -5.79 -15.50 -0.68
CA MET A 102 -5.94 -16.06 -2.04
C MET A 102 -5.20 -17.39 -2.22
N GLY A 103 -3.98 -17.46 -1.68
CA GLY A 103 -3.13 -18.65 -1.73
C GLY A 103 -3.40 -19.67 -0.63
N ARG A 104 -4.35 -19.39 0.29
CA ARG A 104 -4.61 -20.17 1.52
C ARG A 104 -3.31 -20.54 2.26
N ASP A 105 -2.40 -19.58 2.33
CA ASP A 105 -1.09 -19.75 2.96
C ASP A 105 -1.21 -19.54 4.46
N GLU A 106 -1.27 -20.62 5.22
CA GLU A 106 -1.42 -20.58 6.68
C GLU A 106 -0.26 -19.84 7.38
N ARG A 107 0.98 -20.04 6.91
CA ARG A 107 2.16 -19.38 7.47
C ARG A 107 2.15 -17.89 7.16
N GLY A 108 1.83 -17.55 5.91
CA GLY A 108 1.65 -16.17 5.49
C GLY A 108 0.53 -15.49 6.28
N ALA A 109 -0.62 -16.15 6.42
CA ALA A 109 -1.80 -15.67 7.14
C ALA A 109 -1.52 -15.40 8.62
N ALA A 110 -0.79 -16.29 9.30
CA ALA A 110 -0.35 -16.06 10.67
C ALA A 110 0.53 -14.81 10.80
N SER A 111 1.45 -14.59 9.85
CA SER A 111 2.39 -13.44 9.87
C SER A 111 1.71 -12.09 9.66
N VAL A 112 0.50 -12.08 9.09
CA VAL A 112 -0.29 -10.86 8.82
C VAL A 112 -1.58 -10.79 9.63
N SER A 113 -1.65 -11.53 10.74
CA SER A 113 -2.78 -11.52 11.69
C SER A 113 -4.15 -11.89 11.08
N LEU A 114 -4.17 -12.77 10.08
CA LEU A 114 -5.41 -13.39 9.57
C LEU A 114 -5.85 -14.61 10.36
N VAL A 115 -4.94 -15.19 11.15
CA VAL A 115 -5.23 -16.29 12.08
C VAL A 115 -5.35 -15.72 13.47
N ASP A 116 -6.33 -16.21 14.24
CA ASP A 116 -6.52 -15.81 15.63
C ASP A 116 -5.22 -15.98 16.43
N CYS A 117 -4.83 -14.91 17.11
CA CYS A 117 -3.62 -14.85 17.90
C CYS A 117 -3.83 -13.97 19.13
N GLU A 118 -3.20 -14.34 20.25
CA GLU A 118 -3.29 -13.56 21.49
C GLU A 118 -2.58 -12.20 21.39
N ARG A 119 -1.58 -12.10 20.52
CA ARG A 119 -0.80 -10.89 20.28
C ARG A 119 -0.76 -10.57 18.78
N PRO A 120 -0.94 -9.30 18.38
CA PRO A 120 -0.83 -8.90 16.99
C PRO A 120 0.53 -9.30 16.40
N ARG A 121 0.50 -9.90 15.22
CA ARG A 121 1.71 -10.18 14.44
C ARG A 121 2.06 -8.99 13.56
N ASP A 122 3.34 -8.68 13.53
CA ASP A 122 3.90 -7.55 12.81
C ASP A 122 4.92 -8.07 11.80
N VAL A 123 4.43 -8.35 10.59
CA VAL A 123 5.25 -8.83 9.47
C VAL A 123 6.51 -7.99 9.24
N TYR A 124 6.47 -6.70 9.52
CA TYR A 124 7.64 -5.84 9.37
C TYR A 124 8.72 -6.17 10.39
N SER A 125 8.36 -6.46 11.64
CA SER A 125 9.32 -6.91 12.65
C SER A 125 9.87 -8.29 12.31
N ASP A 126 9.01 -9.23 11.89
CA ASP A 126 9.43 -10.58 11.49
C ASP A 126 10.45 -10.53 10.33
N VAL A 127 10.18 -9.71 9.30
CA VAL A 127 11.12 -9.51 8.18
C VAL A 127 12.40 -8.80 8.66
N THR A 128 12.30 -7.84 9.60
CA THR A 128 13.48 -7.15 10.17
C THR A 128 14.43 -8.15 10.82
N GLU A 129 13.89 -9.07 11.61
CA GLU A 129 14.68 -10.10 12.29
C GLU A 129 15.38 -11.03 11.30
N VAL A 130 14.68 -11.46 10.25
CA VAL A 130 15.26 -12.31 9.20
C VAL A 130 16.38 -11.57 8.44
N VAL A 131 16.16 -10.30 8.08
CA VAL A 131 17.16 -9.47 7.39
C VAL A 131 18.38 -9.24 8.30
N GLU A 132 18.18 -8.94 9.57
CA GLU A 132 19.28 -8.72 10.52
C GLU A 132 20.06 -10.00 10.80
N ALA A 133 19.39 -11.16 10.93
CA ALA A 133 20.07 -12.44 11.08
C ALA A 133 20.97 -12.75 9.88
N ARG A 134 20.48 -12.48 8.66
CA ARG A 134 21.27 -12.69 7.45
C ARG A 134 22.41 -11.67 7.30
N ARG A 135 22.17 -10.41 7.64
CA ARG A 135 23.23 -9.39 7.72
C ARG A 135 24.34 -9.82 8.68
N ARG A 136 23.99 -10.36 9.84
CA ARG A 136 24.96 -10.85 10.83
C ARG A 136 25.81 -12.01 10.28
N ALA A 137 25.19 -12.93 9.56
CA ALA A 137 25.92 -14.03 8.90
C ALA A 137 26.92 -13.50 7.87
N ASP A 138 26.47 -12.61 6.96
CA ASP A 138 27.34 -12.02 5.95
C ASP A 138 28.47 -11.16 6.59
N ALA A 139 28.19 -10.49 7.71
CA ALA A 139 29.19 -9.73 8.48
C ALA A 139 30.26 -10.65 9.10
N ALA A 140 29.87 -11.83 9.59
CA ALA A 140 30.79 -12.83 10.11
C ALA A 140 31.70 -13.43 9.01
N GLU A 141 31.21 -13.46 7.76
CA GLU A 141 31.99 -13.84 6.57
C GLU A 141 32.93 -12.72 6.07
N GLY A 142 32.93 -11.55 6.72
CA GLY A 142 33.82 -10.43 6.39
C GLY A 142 33.24 -9.43 5.38
N ASN A 143 31.93 -9.42 5.15
CA ASN A 143 31.31 -8.42 4.28
C ASN A 143 31.32 -7.03 4.95
N GLU A 144 32.13 -6.12 4.42
CA GLU A 144 32.31 -4.75 4.93
C GLU A 144 31.00 -3.94 5.00
N ILE A 145 30.10 -4.12 4.02
CA ILE A 145 28.81 -3.43 3.99
C ILE A 145 27.90 -3.95 5.09
N ALA A 146 27.88 -5.27 5.29
CA ALA A 146 27.09 -5.90 6.34
C ALA A 146 27.58 -5.45 7.73
N ILE A 147 28.89 -5.38 7.95
CA ILE A 147 29.49 -4.86 9.19
C ILE A 147 29.08 -3.40 9.42
N ALA A 148 29.19 -2.55 8.39
CA ALA A 148 28.83 -1.13 8.49
C ALA A 148 27.34 -0.87 8.77
N LEU A 149 26.48 -1.87 8.54
CA LEU A 149 25.03 -1.80 8.75
C LEU A 149 24.57 -2.32 10.12
N GLU A 150 25.49 -2.64 11.02
CA GLU A 150 25.13 -3.04 12.38
C GLU A 150 24.29 -1.95 13.09
N GLY A 151 23.15 -2.34 13.63
CA GLY A 151 22.18 -1.42 14.27
C GLY A 151 21.33 -0.58 13.31
N ALA A 152 21.57 -0.64 11.99
CA ALA A 152 20.83 0.09 10.97
C ALA A 152 19.56 -0.65 10.50
N VAL A 153 19.50 -1.97 10.68
CA VAL A 153 18.36 -2.81 10.27
C VAL A 153 17.24 -2.65 11.29
N GLN A 154 16.42 -1.62 11.09
CA GLN A 154 15.29 -1.28 11.96
C GLN A 154 13.98 -1.41 11.19
N ARG A 155 12.88 -1.72 11.90
CA ARG A 155 11.52 -1.80 11.33
C ARG A 155 11.18 -0.58 10.47
N ARG A 156 11.47 0.63 10.96
CA ARG A 156 11.27 1.90 10.24
C ARG A 156 11.95 1.92 8.86
N VAL A 157 13.17 1.40 8.76
CA VAL A 157 13.96 1.40 7.53
C VAL A 157 13.36 0.47 6.47
N ILE A 158 12.85 -0.69 6.90
CA ILE A 158 12.37 -1.71 5.97
C ILE A 158 10.85 -1.66 5.71
N LYS A 159 10.05 -1.11 6.63
CA LYS A 159 8.57 -1.07 6.60
C LYS A 159 8.04 -0.70 5.22
N GLN A 160 8.52 0.41 4.66
CA GLN A 160 8.05 0.90 3.36
C GLN A 160 8.39 -0.05 2.20
N SER A 161 9.60 -0.63 2.21
CA SER A 161 10.01 -1.57 1.17
C SER A 161 9.18 -2.85 1.20
N VAL A 162 8.91 -3.40 2.39
CA VAL A 162 8.03 -4.57 2.57
C VAL A 162 6.62 -4.24 2.10
N MET A 163 6.06 -3.11 2.56
CA MET A 163 4.71 -2.67 2.22
C MET A 163 4.51 -2.48 0.72
N THR A 164 5.50 -1.92 0.01
CA THR A 164 5.36 -1.65 -1.43
C THR A 164 5.75 -2.82 -2.33
N THR A 165 6.40 -3.86 -1.79
CA THR A 165 6.80 -5.05 -2.57
C THR A 165 5.59 -5.82 -3.08
N VAL A 166 4.55 -5.98 -2.26
CA VAL A 166 3.29 -6.61 -2.69
C VAL A 166 2.57 -5.83 -3.78
N TYR A 167 2.86 -4.53 -3.88
CA TYR A 167 2.36 -3.62 -4.92
C TYR A 167 3.39 -3.41 -6.04
N GLY A 168 4.33 -4.33 -6.22
CA GLY A 168 5.17 -4.42 -7.41
C GLY A 168 6.33 -3.43 -7.43
N VAL A 169 6.85 -3.05 -6.25
CA VAL A 169 8.08 -2.28 -6.18
C VAL A 169 9.22 -3.03 -6.89
N THR A 170 10.02 -2.29 -7.67
CA THR A 170 11.25 -2.85 -8.25
C THR A 170 12.39 -2.76 -7.24
N LEU A 171 13.48 -3.50 -7.48
CA LEU A 171 14.70 -3.36 -6.67
C LEU A 171 15.17 -1.89 -6.59
N TYR A 172 15.07 -1.14 -7.69
CA TYR A 172 15.42 0.28 -7.71
C TYR A 172 14.51 1.10 -6.79
N GLY A 173 13.19 0.84 -6.83
CA GLY A 173 12.23 1.49 -5.94
C GLY A 173 12.48 1.17 -4.46
N ALA A 174 12.70 -0.11 -4.12
CA ALA A 174 13.03 -0.53 -2.77
C ALA A 174 14.34 0.10 -2.28
N MET A 175 15.37 0.13 -3.12
CA MET A 175 16.64 0.82 -2.83
C MET A 175 16.42 2.31 -2.53
N ALA A 176 15.62 3.01 -3.34
CA ALA A 176 15.35 4.43 -3.13
C ALA A 176 14.61 4.70 -1.80
N GLN A 177 13.65 3.85 -1.45
CA GLN A 177 12.91 3.94 -0.20
C GLN A 177 13.82 3.69 1.02
N ILE A 178 14.58 2.60 1.01
CA ILE A 178 15.54 2.26 2.07
C ILE A 178 16.61 3.35 2.19
N ARG A 179 17.15 3.82 1.07
CA ARG A 179 18.14 4.91 1.05
C ARG A 179 17.63 6.17 1.73
N ARG A 180 16.35 6.53 1.55
CA ARG A 180 15.75 7.69 2.21
C ARG A 180 15.74 7.50 3.73
N GLN A 181 15.35 6.33 4.22
CA GLN A 181 15.32 6.04 5.65
C GLN A 181 16.73 5.92 6.27
N LEU A 182 17.69 5.32 5.57
CA LEU A 182 19.07 5.22 6.05
C LEU A 182 19.70 6.60 6.26
N ARG A 183 19.41 7.59 5.41
CA ARG A 183 19.91 8.98 5.57
C ARG A 183 19.48 9.65 6.86
N GLU A 184 18.39 9.20 7.46
CA GLU A 184 17.85 9.77 8.70
C GLU A 184 18.54 9.18 9.95
N LEU A 185 19.35 8.13 9.78
CA LEU A 185 20.06 7.50 10.90
C LEU A 185 21.37 8.23 11.23
N PRO A 186 21.73 8.38 12.53
CA PRO A 186 22.95 9.07 12.96
C PRO A 186 24.24 8.53 12.31
N ILE A 187 24.31 7.20 12.09
CA ILE A 187 25.44 6.52 11.44
C ILE A 187 25.71 7.00 10.00
N PHE A 188 24.71 7.61 9.34
CA PHE A 188 24.82 8.17 7.99
C PHE A 188 24.79 9.71 7.96
N GLN A 189 24.69 10.38 9.11
CA GLN A 189 24.62 11.84 9.25
C GLN A 189 25.97 12.48 9.64
N THR A 190 27.09 11.76 9.54
CA THR A 190 28.39 12.24 10.02
C THR A 190 28.90 13.50 9.29
N PRO A 191 29.64 14.42 9.96
CA PRO A 191 30.17 15.66 9.37
C PRO A 191 31.11 15.46 8.16
N ALA A 192 31.66 14.25 7.99
CA ALA A 192 32.44 13.85 6.83
C ALA A 192 31.51 13.38 5.69
N GLY A 193 30.78 14.32 5.09
CA GLY A 193 29.72 14.05 4.10
C GLY A 193 30.13 13.19 2.89
N ALA A 194 31.43 13.10 2.56
CA ALA A 194 31.90 12.31 1.42
C ALA A 194 31.89 10.79 1.64
N ASP A 195 32.24 10.31 2.84
CA ASP A 195 32.33 8.85 3.12
C ASP A 195 30.99 8.22 3.51
N ALA A 196 30.08 9.02 4.09
CA ALA A 196 28.71 8.58 4.39
C ALA A 196 27.90 8.38 3.09
N ASP A 197 27.97 9.32 2.15
CA ASP A 197 27.28 9.19 0.85
C ASP A 197 27.86 8.07 -0.02
N ARG A 198 29.17 7.80 0.08
CA ARG A 198 29.84 6.71 -0.64
C ARG A 198 29.37 5.34 -0.16
N ARG A 199 29.11 5.18 1.15
CA ARG A 199 28.61 3.92 1.74
C ARG A 199 27.09 3.75 1.62
N LEU A 200 26.34 4.85 1.59
CA LEU A 200 24.88 4.85 1.54
C LEU A 200 24.32 4.12 0.30
N GLY A 201 24.93 4.31 -0.87
CA GLY A 201 24.52 3.62 -2.11
C GLY A 201 24.63 2.10 -1.98
N PRO A 202 25.84 1.55 -1.79
CA PRO A 202 26.06 0.12 -1.59
C PRO A 202 25.23 -0.48 -0.45
N ALA A 203 25.12 0.22 0.69
CA ALA A 203 24.31 -0.20 1.83
C ALA A 203 22.82 -0.33 1.47
N SER A 204 22.27 0.65 0.75
CA SER A 204 20.87 0.61 0.30
C SER A 204 20.60 -0.52 -0.70
N VAL A 205 21.54 -0.82 -1.60
CA VAL A 205 21.43 -1.93 -2.55
C VAL A 205 21.49 -3.27 -1.83
N TYR A 206 22.42 -3.41 -0.89
CA TYR A 206 22.57 -4.62 -0.08
C TYR A 206 21.29 -4.92 0.70
N LEU A 207 20.78 -3.95 1.46
CA LEU A 207 19.54 -4.13 2.22
C LEU A 207 18.34 -4.37 1.30
N ALA A 208 18.20 -3.64 0.18
CA ALA A 208 17.08 -3.85 -0.73
C ALA A 208 17.06 -5.28 -1.30
N ARG A 209 18.21 -5.82 -1.70
CA ARG A 209 18.32 -7.21 -2.17
C ARG A 209 17.95 -8.19 -1.07
N LEU A 210 18.51 -7.97 0.12
CA LEU A 210 18.33 -8.86 1.25
C LEU A 210 16.87 -8.88 1.73
N THR A 211 16.23 -7.72 1.83
CA THR A 211 14.82 -7.58 2.19
C THR A 211 13.92 -8.27 1.17
N LEU A 212 14.10 -8.04 -0.13
CA LEU A 212 13.28 -8.68 -1.17
C LEU A 212 13.42 -10.20 -1.14
N SER A 213 14.65 -10.74 -1.00
CA SER A 213 14.86 -12.18 -0.89
C SER A 213 14.25 -12.79 0.38
N SER A 214 14.22 -12.01 1.47
CA SER A 214 13.64 -12.46 2.75
C SER A 214 12.11 -12.55 2.66
N ILE A 215 11.47 -11.56 2.02
CA ILE A 215 10.03 -11.58 1.75
C ILE A 215 9.66 -12.78 0.89
N GLU A 216 10.41 -13.05 -0.19
CA GLU A 216 10.16 -14.19 -1.07
C GLU A 216 10.22 -15.53 -0.33
N ALA A 217 11.13 -15.67 0.64
CA ALA A 217 11.28 -16.87 1.46
C ALA A 217 10.12 -17.05 2.46
N ILE A 218 9.64 -15.96 3.07
CA ILE A 218 8.53 -16.00 4.04
C ILE A 218 7.19 -16.21 3.31
N PHE A 219 6.99 -15.55 2.17
CA PHE A 219 5.71 -15.48 1.44
C PHE A 219 5.75 -16.21 0.10
N SER A 220 6.18 -17.47 0.12
CA SER A 220 6.33 -18.31 -1.08
C SER A 220 5.05 -18.43 -1.94
N SER A 221 3.87 -18.45 -1.31
CA SER A 221 2.58 -18.50 -2.00
C SER A 221 2.27 -17.20 -2.76
N SER A 222 2.55 -16.05 -2.13
CA SER A 222 2.46 -14.73 -2.76
C SER A 222 3.36 -14.64 -4.00
N THR A 223 4.62 -15.07 -3.87
CA THR A 223 5.60 -15.08 -4.97
C THR A 223 5.12 -15.97 -6.13
N SER A 224 4.60 -17.15 -5.81
CA SER A 224 4.06 -18.08 -6.81
C SER A 224 2.86 -17.49 -7.56
N THR A 225 1.98 -16.79 -6.84
CA THR A 225 0.80 -16.12 -7.40
C THR A 225 1.21 -14.96 -8.32
N GLN A 226 2.15 -14.12 -7.90
CA GLN A 226 2.71 -13.05 -8.73
C GLN A 226 3.39 -13.59 -9.99
N ALA A 227 4.16 -14.67 -9.88
CA ALA A 227 4.80 -15.33 -11.01
C ALA A 227 3.77 -15.90 -12.01
N TRP A 228 2.64 -16.41 -11.51
CA TRP A 228 1.52 -16.85 -12.34
C TRP A 228 0.86 -15.68 -13.08
N PHE A 229 0.55 -14.58 -12.40
CA PHE A 229 0.04 -13.35 -13.03
C PHE A 229 0.99 -12.84 -14.12
N ALA A 230 2.30 -12.83 -13.85
CA ALA A 230 3.31 -12.41 -14.81
C ALA A 230 3.33 -13.29 -16.08
N LYS A 231 3.12 -14.61 -15.93
CA LYS A 231 3.00 -15.55 -17.07
C LYS A 231 1.75 -15.28 -17.89
N LEU A 232 0.60 -15.08 -17.24
CA LEU A 232 -0.67 -14.73 -17.90
C LEU A 232 -0.56 -13.42 -18.67
N ALA A 233 -0.06 -12.38 -18.01
CA ALA A 233 0.14 -11.07 -18.61
C ALA A 233 1.02 -11.14 -19.86
N LYS A 234 2.11 -11.89 -19.80
CA LYS A 234 3.00 -12.12 -20.95
C LYS A 234 2.26 -12.82 -22.09
N HIS A 235 1.41 -13.81 -21.78
CA HIS A 235 0.63 -14.51 -22.80
C HIS A 235 -0.35 -13.57 -23.51
N ILE A 236 -1.14 -12.83 -22.73
CA ILE A 236 -2.16 -11.89 -23.20
C ILE A 236 -1.55 -10.79 -24.07
N THR A 237 -0.51 -10.13 -23.56
CA THR A 237 0.06 -8.95 -24.21
C THR A 237 0.88 -9.31 -25.45
N ARG A 238 1.72 -10.35 -25.38
CA ARG A 238 2.63 -10.69 -26.49
C ARG A 238 1.98 -11.55 -27.57
N PHE A 239 1.14 -12.51 -27.20
CA PHE A 239 0.58 -13.45 -28.18
C PHE A 239 -0.78 -12.99 -28.71
N ARG A 240 -1.60 -12.34 -27.88
CA ARG A 240 -2.90 -11.79 -28.32
C ARG A 240 -2.84 -10.33 -28.72
N GLY A 241 -1.86 -9.56 -28.23
CA GLY A 241 -1.78 -8.12 -28.52
C GLY A 241 -2.91 -7.31 -27.86
N CYS A 242 -3.44 -7.82 -26.75
CA CYS A 242 -4.52 -7.19 -25.99
C CYS A 242 -3.98 -6.64 -24.67
N ARG A 243 -4.62 -5.60 -24.15
CA ARG A 243 -4.41 -5.16 -22.78
C ARG A 243 -5.03 -6.15 -21.81
N ILE A 244 -4.52 -6.14 -20.59
CA ILE A 244 -5.07 -6.92 -19.50
C ILE A 244 -6.29 -6.18 -18.95
N SER A 245 -7.38 -6.91 -18.80
CA SER A 245 -8.64 -6.42 -18.25
C SER A 245 -9.33 -7.50 -17.45
N TRP A 246 -9.98 -7.13 -16.36
CA TRP A 246 -10.75 -8.04 -15.52
C TRP A 246 -12.00 -7.36 -14.96
N ILE A 247 -12.87 -8.14 -14.32
CA ILE A 247 -14.01 -7.63 -13.57
C ILE A 247 -13.75 -7.91 -12.10
N THR A 248 -13.88 -6.91 -11.26
CA THR A 248 -13.73 -7.05 -9.80
C THR A 248 -14.85 -7.90 -9.20
N PRO A 249 -14.71 -8.43 -7.97
CA PRO A 249 -15.80 -9.12 -7.28
C PRO A 249 -17.12 -8.35 -7.18
N LEU A 250 -17.04 -7.01 -7.18
CA LEU A 250 -18.21 -6.13 -7.17
C LEU A 250 -18.80 -5.83 -8.55
N GLY A 251 -18.27 -6.44 -9.61
CA GLY A 251 -18.77 -6.26 -10.97
C GLY A 251 -18.19 -5.04 -11.71
N LEU A 252 -17.25 -4.30 -11.12
CA LEU A 252 -16.59 -3.17 -11.79
C LEU A 252 -15.55 -3.69 -12.80
N PRO A 253 -15.63 -3.32 -14.10
CA PRO A 253 -14.60 -3.65 -15.08
C PRO A 253 -13.35 -2.77 -14.89
N VAL A 254 -12.18 -3.39 -14.94
CA VAL A 254 -10.86 -2.75 -14.83
C VAL A 254 -10.05 -3.08 -16.08
N VAL A 255 -9.41 -2.07 -16.67
CA VAL A 255 -8.54 -2.23 -17.86
C VAL A 255 -7.23 -1.51 -17.60
N GLN A 256 -6.10 -2.20 -17.82
CA GLN A 256 -4.79 -1.56 -17.68
C GLN A 256 -4.51 -0.61 -18.86
N PRO A 257 -4.21 0.67 -18.61
CA PRO A 257 -4.07 1.67 -19.67
C PRO A 257 -2.71 1.63 -20.38
N TYR A 258 -1.79 0.75 -19.99
CA TYR A 258 -0.40 0.79 -20.44
C TYR A 258 -0.26 0.35 -21.90
N VAL A 259 -0.04 1.33 -22.76
CA VAL A 259 0.24 1.15 -24.19
C VAL A 259 1.67 1.60 -24.48
N LYS A 260 2.21 1.16 -25.62
CA LYS A 260 3.50 1.66 -26.09
C LYS A 260 3.35 3.13 -26.41
N ASP A 261 4.26 3.93 -25.86
CA ASP A 261 4.38 5.33 -26.24
C ASP A 261 4.78 5.39 -27.73
N THR A 262 4.01 6.15 -28.50
CA THR A 262 4.35 6.45 -29.90
C THR A 262 4.70 7.92 -30.00
N ASP A 263 5.98 8.19 -30.13
CA ASP A 263 6.46 9.54 -30.38
C ASP A 263 6.18 9.90 -31.84
N PHE A 264 5.32 10.90 -32.04
CA PHE A 264 5.14 11.53 -33.33
C PHE A 264 5.91 12.83 -33.33
N GLU A 265 7.03 12.87 -34.06
CA GLU A 265 7.74 14.12 -34.29
C GLU A 265 6.92 14.97 -35.27
N ILE A 266 6.29 16.02 -34.74
CA ILE A 266 5.59 17.01 -35.54
C ILE A 266 6.58 18.14 -35.78
N ALA A 267 7.07 18.26 -37.02
CA ALA A 267 7.91 19.38 -37.43
C ALA A 267 7.05 20.67 -37.45
N LEU A 268 6.98 21.36 -36.31
CA LEU A 268 6.23 22.61 -36.12
C LEU A 268 6.90 23.80 -36.81
N TRP A 269 8.18 23.67 -37.17
CA TRP A 269 9.04 24.73 -37.73
C TRP A 269 9.55 24.42 -39.14
N SER A 270 8.88 23.54 -39.89
CA SER A 270 9.13 23.49 -41.34
C SER A 270 8.72 24.83 -41.96
N GLY A 271 9.44 25.30 -42.99
CA GLY A 271 9.25 26.63 -43.59
C GLY A 271 7.84 26.96 -44.11
N GLU A 272 6.94 25.98 -44.15
CA GLU A 272 5.52 26.15 -44.49
C GLU A 272 4.68 26.74 -43.33
N LEU A 273 5.08 26.52 -42.06
CA LEU A 273 4.39 27.01 -40.86
C LEU A 273 5.04 28.26 -40.24
N SER A 274 6.27 28.59 -40.64
CA SER A 274 7.04 29.74 -40.13
C SER A 274 6.64 31.09 -40.71
N ASN A 275 5.86 31.11 -41.80
CA ASN A 275 5.30 32.36 -42.32
C ASN A 275 4.17 32.79 -41.37
N ALA A 276 4.36 33.97 -40.76
CA ALA A 276 3.68 34.52 -39.57
C ALA A 276 2.15 34.69 -39.61
N ALA A 277 1.44 33.96 -40.47
CA ALA A 277 -0.02 34.00 -40.61
C ALA A 277 -0.62 32.63 -40.98
N ALA A 278 -0.02 31.52 -40.55
CA ALA A 278 -0.73 30.25 -40.53
C ALA A 278 -1.90 30.40 -39.55
N SER A 279 -3.09 30.76 -40.06
CA SER A 279 -4.32 30.90 -39.29
C SER A 279 -4.50 29.68 -38.37
N THR A 280 -5.19 29.83 -37.24
CA THR A 280 -5.53 28.72 -36.33
C THR A 280 -5.99 27.46 -37.08
N THR A 281 -6.61 27.63 -38.25
CA THR A 281 -6.99 26.61 -39.21
C THR A 281 -5.83 25.76 -39.74
N ALA A 282 -4.70 26.35 -40.14
CA ALA A 282 -3.54 25.61 -40.67
C ALA A 282 -2.89 24.71 -39.60
N TRP A 283 -2.75 25.23 -38.38
CA TRP A 283 -2.31 24.46 -37.22
C TRP A 283 -3.26 23.31 -36.89
N ALA A 284 -4.57 23.59 -36.84
CA ALA A 284 -5.59 22.57 -36.64
C ALA A 284 -5.57 21.50 -37.74
N THR A 285 -5.30 21.88 -39.00
CA THR A 285 -5.18 20.92 -40.12
C THR A 285 -3.93 20.05 -39.99
N ALA A 286 -2.78 20.60 -39.60
CA ALA A 286 -1.55 19.82 -39.40
C ALA A 286 -1.72 18.79 -38.27
N LEU A 287 -2.29 19.21 -37.13
CA LEU A 287 -2.62 18.32 -36.01
C LEU A 287 -3.63 17.25 -36.42
N LYS A 288 -4.71 17.60 -37.15
CA LYS A 288 -5.68 16.61 -37.67
C LYS A 288 -5.02 15.61 -38.62
N LYS A 289 -4.11 16.05 -39.49
CA LYS A 289 -3.36 15.15 -40.38
C LYS A 289 -2.44 14.22 -39.59
N ALA A 290 -1.76 14.70 -38.55
CA ALA A 290 -0.92 13.88 -37.67
C ALA A 290 -1.77 12.85 -36.90
N ALA A 291 -2.88 13.29 -36.30
CA ALA A 291 -3.84 12.42 -35.61
C ALA A 291 -4.40 11.33 -36.54
N HIS A 292 -4.81 11.67 -37.76
CA HIS A 292 -5.28 10.67 -38.73
C HIS A 292 -4.18 9.71 -39.22
N ARG A 293 -2.91 10.14 -39.28
CA ARG A 293 -1.80 9.23 -39.58
C ARG A 293 -1.59 8.24 -38.44
N ALA A 294 -1.60 8.72 -37.20
CA ALA A 294 -1.53 7.89 -36.01
C ALA A 294 -2.69 6.88 -35.98
N GLU A 295 -3.93 7.35 -36.16
CA GLU A 295 -5.14 6.52 -36.21
C GLU A 295 -5.09 5.43 -37.29
N ARG A 296 -4.62 5.77 -38.51
CA ARG A 296 -4.44 4.78 -39.60
C ARG A 296 -3.37 3.74 -39.28
N GLN A 297 -2.29 4.15 -38.61
CA GLN A 297 -1.24 3.24 -38.16
C GLN A 297 -1.79 2.26 -37.12
N PHE A 298 -2.61 2.74 -36.17
CA PHE A 298 -3.25 1.90 -35.16
C PHE A 298 -4.36 1.00 -35.74
N ARG A 299 -5.07 1.39 -36.80
CA ARG A 299 -6.05 0.50 -37.45
C ARG A 299 -5.44 -0.71 -38.16
N ARG A 300 -4.19 -0.64 -38.61
CA ARG A 300 -3.51 -1.74 -39.33
C ARG A 300 -2.70 -2.67 -38.42
N GLY A 301 -2.45 -2.29 -37.16
CA GLY A 301 -1.64 -3.08 -36.23
C GLY A 301 -1.82 -2.74 -34.74
N GLY A 302 -2.94 -2.13 -34.36
CA GLY A 302 -3.24 -1.71 -32.98
C GLY A 302 -3.73 -2.85 -32.09
N ALA A 303 -4.08 -2.49 -30.85
CA ALA A 303 -4.55 -3.45 -29.86
C ALA A 303 -5.77 -4.24 -30.38
N ARG A 304 -5.79 -5.55 -30.10
CA ARG A 304 -6.87 -6.47 -30.53
C ARG A 304 -7.99 -6.62 -29.52
N ASP A 305 -8.05 -5.74 -28.52
CA ASP A 305 -9.08 -5.73 -27.49
C ASP A 305 -10.30 -4.88 -27.90
N SER A 306 -11.35 -4.91 -27.08
CA SER A 306 -12.65 -4.26 -27.33
C SER A 306 -12.57 -2.73 -27.43
N LEU A 307 -11.48 -2.13 -26.98
CA LEU A 307 -11.22 -0.69 -26.99
C LEU A 307 -10.39 -0.32 -28.23
N VAL A 308 -11.03 -0.46 -29.40
CA VAL A 308 -10.46 -0.23 -30.74
C VAL A 308 -9.94 1.20 -30.88
N GLY A 309 -8.70 1.35 -31.36
CA GLY A 309 -8.11 2.66 -31.71
C GLY A 309 -6.93 3.12 -30.86
N LEU A 310 -6.44 2.28 -29.95
CA LEU A 310 -5.28 2.57 -29.11
C LEU A 310 -4.00 1.85 -29.59
N PRO A 311 -2.79 2.37 -29.24
CA PRO A 311 -1.53 1.71 -29.58
C PRO A 311 -1.45 0.30 -28.98
N LEU A 312 -0.52 -0.51 -29.50
CA LEU A 312 -0.28 -1.84 -28.95
C LEU A 312 0.05 -1.75 -27.45
N PRO A 313 -0.39 -2.73 -26.64
CA PRO A 313 -0.06 -2.80 -25.22
C PRO A 313 1.46 -2.80 -25.02
N ASP A 314 1.93 -2.10 -23.99
CA ASP A 314 3.32 -2.22 -23.53
C ASP A 314 3.43 -3.52 -22.71
N PRO A 315 4.10 -4.56 -23.24
CA PRO A 315 4.11 -5.87 -22.58
C PRO A 315 4.84 -5.85 -21.24
N ILE A 316 5.80 -4.94 -21.04
CA ILE A 316 6.59 -4.87 -19.80
C ILE A 316 5.75 -4.17 -18.72
N LYS A 317 5.17 -3.00 -19.05
CA LYS A 317 4.33 -2.24 -18.09
C LYS A 317 3.08 -3.03 -17.71
N GLN A 318 2.39 -3.65 -18.67
CA GLN A 318 1.24 -4.52 -18.41
C GLN A 318 1.59 -5.68 -17.46
N GLN A 319 2.69 -6.38 -17.73
CA GLN A 319 3.15 -7.51 -16.92
C GLN A 319 3.48 -7.11 -15.48
N ASN A 320 4.27 -6.05 -15.30
CA ASN A 320 4.72 -5.64 -13.98
C ASN A 320 3.62 -5.01 -13.13
N ALA A 321 2.67 -4.31 -13.77
CA ALA A 321 1.58 -3.63 -13.06
C ALA A 321 0.36 -4.53 -12.81
N PHE A 322 0.30 -5.74 -13.41
CA PHE A 322 -0.88 -6.59 -13.26
C PHE A 322 -1.10 -7.09 -11.82
N PRO A 323 -0.13 -7.73 -11.15
CA PRO A 323 -0.33 -8.15 -9.76
C PRO A 323 -0.70 -6.98 -8.83
N PRO A 324 0.00 -5.83 -8.84
CA PRO A 324 -0.35 -4.67 -8.01
C PRO A 324 -1.74 -4.13 -8.27
N ASN A 325 -2.12 -3.92 -9.54
CA ASN A 325 -3.43 -3.38 -9.87
C ASN A 325 -4.54 -4.36 -9.50
N PHE A 326 -4.28 -5.67 -9.62
CA PHE A 326 -5.23 -6.69 -9.18
C PHE A 326 -5.44 -6.64 -7.67
N ILE A 327 -4.37 -6.60 -6.86
CA ILE A 327 -4.47 -6.48 -5.40
C ILE A 327 -5.16 -5.17 -4.99
N HIS A 328 -4.82 -4.03 -5.59
CA HIS A 328 -5.51 -2.77 -5.33
C HIS A 328 -7.01 -2.83 -5.67
N SER A 329 -7.39 -3.59 -6.71
CA SER A 329 -8.81 -3.80 -7.02
C SER A 329 -9.52 -4.62 -5.93
N LEU A 330 -8.81 -5.52 -5.24
CA LEU A 330 -9.32 -6.27 -4.09
C LEU A 330 -9.40 -5.41 -2.83
N ASP A 331 -8.35 -4.60 -2.55
CA ASP A 331 -8.36 -3.60 -1.46
C ASP A 331 -9.59 -2.70 -1.61
N SER A 332 -9.84 -2.20 -2.82
CA SER A 332 -10.99 -1.35 -3.12
C SER A 332 -12.32 -2.08 -2.92
N CYS A 333 -12.42 -3.35 -3.32
CA CYS A 333 -13.65 -4.12 -3.11
C CYS A 333 -13.93 -4.38 -1.63
N HIS A 334 -12.88 -4.66 -0.86
CA HIS A 334 -12.97 -4.84 0.58
C HIS A 334 -13.50 -3.58 1.25
N MET A 335 -12.86 -2.44 0.98
CA MET A 335 -13.25 -1.15 1.49
C MET A 335 -14.70 -0.78 1.11
N MET A 336 -15.10 -0.97 -0.16
CA MET A 336 -16.46 -0.67 -0.61
C MET A 336 -17.51 -1.56 0.06
N LEU A 337 -17.24 -2.85 0.23
CA LEU A 337 -18.17 -3.77 0.91
C LEU A 337 -18.32 -3.40 2.39
N THR A 338 -17.21 -3.15 3.08
CA THR A 338 -17.23 -2.70 4.47
C THR A 338 -18.02 -1.40 4.61
N ALA A 339 -17.82 -0.42 3.72
CA ALA A 339 -18.58 0.83 3.71
C ALA A 339 -20.09 0.60 3.55
N LEU A 340 -20.52 -0.28 2.63
CA LEU A 340 -21.93 -0.61 2.42
C LEU A 340 -22.56 -1.31 3.64
N HIS A 341 -21.82 -2.21 4.29
CA HIS A 341 -22.28 -2.84 5.53
C HIS A 341 -22.39 -1.84 6.67
N CYS A 342 -21.41 -0.95 6.83
CA CYS A 342 -21.45 0.13 7.82
C CYS A 342 -22.66 1.05 7.61
N LEU A 343 -22.93 1.45 6.37
CA LEU A 343 -24.09 2.27 6.01
C LEU A 343 -25.40 1.60 6.42
N ARG A 344 -25.55 0.30 6.16
CA ARG A 344 -26.76 -0.47 6.53
C ARG A 344 -26.96 -0.57 8.04
N ALA A 345 -25.88 -0.54 8.82
CA ALA A 345 -25.94 -0.58 10.28
C ALA A 345 -26.01 0.80 10.93
N GLY A 346 -25.99 1.89 10.15
CA GLY A 346 -25.94 3.25 10.68
C GLY A 346 -24.59 3.61 11.31
N VAL A 347 -23.52 2.91 10.94
CA VAL A 347 -22.15 3.22 11.37
C VAL A 347 -21.54 4.21 10.38
N MET A 348 -21.09 5.36 10.90
CA MET A 348 -20.32 6.32 10.12
C MET A 348 -18.99 5.70 9.71
N PHE A 349 -18.67 5.75 8.41
CA PHE A 349 -17.47 5.15 7.84
C PHE A 349 -16.76 6.15 6.95
N ALA A 350 -15.45 6.26 7.13
CA ALA A 350 -14.54 6.90 6.19
C ALA A 350 -13.37 5.97 5.93
N SER A 351 -12.67 6.15 4.81
CA SER A 351 -11.49 5.35 4.49
C SER A 351 -10.45 6.22 3.82
N VAL A 352 -9.20 5.99 4.20
CA VAL A 352 -8.02 6.41 3.45
C VAL A 352 -7.37 5.13 2.93
N HIS A 353 -7.76 4.71 1.73
CA HIS A 353 -7.39 3.43 1.15
C HIS A 353 -7.72 2.24 2.08
N ASP A 354 -6.70 1.67 2.70
CA ASP A 354 -6.74 0.46 3.49
C ASP A 354 -6.91 0.73 5.00
N CYS A 355 -6.90 2.00 5.38
CA CYS A 355 -7.16 2.48 6.73
C CYS A 355 -8.65 2.90 6.88
N PHE A 356 -9.40 2.22 7.76
CA PHE A 356 -10.85 2.41 7.96
C PHE A 356 -11.16 3.19 9.22
N TRP A 357 -11.99 4.22 9.11
CA TRP A 357 -12.23 5.19 10.16
C TRP A 357 -13.71 5.18 10.57
N THR A 358 -13.97 5.17 11.88
CA THR A 358 -15.31 5.32 12.46
C THR A 358 -15.24 6.03 13.80
N HIS A 359 -16.37 6.31 14.45
CA HIS A 359 -16.35 6.85 15.81
C HIS A 359 -15.95 5.76 16.80
N ALA A 360 -15.28 6.14 17.89
CA ALA A 360 -14.83 5.20 18.92
C ALA A 360 -15.92 4.26 19.45
N ALA A 361 -17.16 4.75 19.57
CA ALA A 361 -18.32 3.96 20.00
C ALA A 361 -18.71 2.82 19.05
N SER A 362 -18.27 2.89 17.78
CA SER A 362 -18.64 1.95 16.72
C SER A 362 -17.47 1.09 16.23
N VAL A 363 -16.27 1.23 16.81
CA VAL A 363 -15.07 0.46 16.43
C VAL A 363 -15.30 -1.04 16.58
N ASP A 364 -15.91 -1.46 17.70
CA ASP A 364 -16.24 -2.88 17.93
C ASP A 364 -17.26 -3.40 16.92
N GLN A 365 -18.14 -2.54 16.39
CA GLN A 365 -19.07 -2.94 15.34
C GLN A 365 -18.36 -3.08 14.00
N LEU A 366 -17.45 -2.16 13.68
CA LEU A 366 -16.63 -2.19 12.47
C LEU A 366 -15.77 -3.47 12.42
N ASN A 367 -15.18 -3.88 13.55
CA ASN A 367 -14.29 -5.03 13.63
C ASN A 367 -15.00 -6.40 13.69
N ARG A 368 -16.34 -6.44 13.69
CA ARG A 368 -17.07 -7.72 13.67
C ARG A 368 -16.89 -8.43 12.33
N PRO A 369 -16.76 -9.77 12.30
CA PRO A 369 -16.58 -10.54 11.07
C PRO A 369 -17.64 -10.30 9.98
N HIS A 370 -18.86 -9.95 10.37
CA HIS A 370 -19.95 -9.64 9.42
C HIS A 370 -19.81 -8.26 8.76
N PHE A 371 -18.97 -7.37 9.29
CA PHE A 371 -18.68 -6.03 8.76
C PHE A 371 -17.34 -5.96 8.00
N THR A 372 -16.45 -6.93 8.21
CA THR A 372 -15.20 -7.14 7.46
C THR A 372 -15.32 -8.42 6.63
N PRO A 373 -15.99 -8.39 5.45
CA PRO A 373 -16.28 -9.58 4.66
C PRO A 373 -15.06 -10.11 3.89
N VAL A 374 -13.88 -10.15 4.53
CA VAL A 374 -12.69 -10.84 4.02
C VAL A 374 -13.05 -12.29 3.69
N THR A 375 -13.82 -12.98 4.54
CA THR A 375 -14.26 -14.34 4.24
C THR A 375 -15.21 -14.40 3.03
N SER A 376 -16.10 -13.42 2.83
CA SER A 376 -17.05 -13.43 1.70
C SER A 376 -16.39 -13.07 0.36
N ILE A 377 -15.49 -12.09 0.35
CA ILE A 377 -14.73 -11.68 -0.85
C ILE A 377 -13.86 -12.85 -1.33
N TYR A 378 -13.23 -13.56 -0.41
CA TYR A 378 -12.30 -14.62 -0.77
C TYR A 378 -12.97 -15.97 -0.92
N SER A 379 -14.08 -16.23 -0.21
CA SER A 379 -14.96 -17.35 -0.57
C SER A 379 -15.52 -17.19 -1.98
N PHE A 380 -15.78 -15.95 -2.42
CA PHE A 380 -16.15 -15.65 -3.80
C PHE A 380 -14.97 -15.86 -4.77
N LEU A 381 -13.80 -15.24 -4.52
CA LEU A 381 -12.62 -15.34 -5.38
C LEU A 381 -12.01 -16.75 -5.50
N ILE A 382 -12.02 -17.53 -4.42
CA ILE A 382 -11.35 -18.85 -4.33
C ILE A 382 -12.32 -19.99 -4.66
N SER A 383 -13.61 -19.71 -4.89
CA SER A 383 -14.47 -20.72 -5.48
C SER A 383 -13.92 -21.08 -6.87
N GLU A 384 -13.62 -22.37 -7.13
CA GLU A 384 -13.14 -22.86 -8.44
C GLU A 384 -13.91 -22.28 -9.65
N PRO A 385 -15.25 -22.08 -9.58
CA PRO A 385 -15.99 -21.45 -10.66
C PRO A 385 -15.53 -20.03 -10.95
N CYS A 386 -15.11 -19.24 -9.95
CA CYS A 386 -14.73 -17.85 -10.14
C CYS A 386 -13.30 -17.66 -10.67
N LEU A 387 -12.33 -18.52 -10.30
CA LEU A 387 -10.99 -18.47 -10.93
C LEU A 387 -11.06 -18.97 -12.37
N THR A 388 -11.90 -19.98 -12.62
CA THR A 388 -12.20 -20.50 -13.96
C THR A 388 -12.97 -19.49 -14.78
N GLU A 389 -13.98 -18.83 -14.22
CA GLU A 389 -14.74 -17.74 -14.86
C GLU A 389 -13.90 -16.48 -15.03
N PHE A 390 -12.98 -16.18 -14.09
CA PHE A 390 -12.00 -15.12 -14.24
C PHE A 390 -11.10 -15.42 -15.43
N CYS A 391 -10.51 -16.62 -15.50
CA CYS A 391 -9.73 -17.03 -16.67
C CYS A 391 -10.60 -17.02 -17.93
N TYR A 392 -11.82 -17.55 -17.88
CA TYR A 392 -12.74 -17.63 -19.01
C TYR A 392 -13.14 -16.25 -19.50
N ARG A 393 -13.48 -15.30 -18.63
CA ARG A 393 -13.80 -13.90 -18.97
C ARG A 393 -12.57 -13.11 -19.36
N LEU A 394 -11.41 -13.38 -18.75
CA LEU A 394 -10.13 -12.84 -19.19
C LEU A 394 -9.94 -13.24 -20.65
N PHE A 395 -10.14 -14.51 -21.01
CA PHE A 395 -10.00 -14.99 -22.39
C PHE A 395 -11.18 -14.63 -23.32
N ALA A 396 -12.41 -14.51 -22.82
CA ALA A 396 -13.63 -14.25 -23.59
C ALA A 396 -13.86 -12.75 -23.86
N SER A 397 -13.41 -11.86 -22.97
CA SER A 397 -13.34 -10.42 -23.27
C SER A 397 -12.28 -10.07 -24.34
N MET A 398 -11.47 -11.06 -24.73
CA MET A 398 -10.39 -10.94 -25.71
C MET A 398 -10.71 -11.59 -27.07
N THR A 399 -11.90 -12.16 -27.27
CA THR A 399 -12.37 -12.53 -28.61
C THR A 399 -12.96 -11.29 -29.29
N PRO A 400 -12.54 -10.96 -30.53
CA PRO A 400 -13.26 -9.98 -31.32
C PRO A 400 -14.70 -10.45 -31.43
N ALA A 401 -15.67 -9.58 -31.15
CA ALA A 401 -17.01 -9.80 -31.66
C ALA A 401 -16.86 -9.90 -33.19
N PHE A 402 -17.05 -11.11 -33.73
CA PHE A 402 -17.07 -11.35 -35.17
C PHE A 402 -18.28 -10.68 -35.80
#